data_AF-T1BT54-F1
#
_entry.id   AF-T1BT54-F1
#
_cell.length_a   1.000
_cell.length_b   1.000
_cell.length_c   1.000
_cell.angle_alpha   90.00
_cell.angle_beta   90.00
_cell.angle_gamma   90.00
#
_symmetry.space_group_name_H-M   'P 1'
#
loop_
_entity.id
_entity.type
_entity.pdbx_description
1 polymer ?
#
loop_
_entity_poly.entity_id
_entity_poly.type
_entity_poly.pdbx_seq_one_letter_code
_entity_poly.pdbx_strand_id
1 'polypeptide(L)'
;MPPPSPAAPPATLPPELQHYFELLGGIENASKFLVIGPDDAVVHDAPVKDMIDFLVAYPNSAKALIFDGIVSQRLLDVAQEKNIGTIVASRLGPVGKMPENVRIFTRQDLGGAR
;
A
#
# COMPACT_ATOMS: atom_id res chain seq x y z
N MET A 1 -20.30 -21.86 4.62
CA MET A 1 -19.21 -21.53 3.68
C MET A 1 -18.32 -20.49 4.36
N PRO A 2 -17.17 -20.86 4.94
CA PRO A 2 -16.12 -19.91 5.27
C PRO A 2 -15.23 -19.69 4.02
N PRO A 3 -14.83 -18.46 3.65
CA PRO A 3 -13.80 -18.30 2.64
C PRO A 3 -12.45 -18.78 3.19
N PRO A 4 -11.56 -19.29 2.32
CA PRO A 4 -10.45 -20.16 2.70
C PRO A 4 -9.20 -19.35 3.06
N SER A 5 -8.42 -19.91 3.98
CA SER A 5 -7.02 -19.54 4.24
C SER A 5 -6.21 -19.61 2.94
N PRO A 6 -5.53 -18.55 2.48
CA PRO A 6 -4.66 -18.67 1.32
C PRO A 6 -3.35 -19.34 1.74
N ALA A 7 -3.25 -20.64 1.47
CA ALA A 7 -1.96 -21.27 1.24
C ALA A 7 -1.31 -20.64 0.00
N ALA A 8 0.00 -20.40 0.07
CA ALA A 8 0.82 -19.76 -0.95
C ALA A 8 0.63 -20.32 -2.37
N PRO A 9 0.50 -19.46 -3.40
CA PRO A 9 0.89 -19.78 -4.78
C PRO A 9 2.34 -19.33 -5.04
N PRO A 10 3.23 -20.20 -5.54
CA PRO A 10 4.59 -19.85 -5.93
C PRO A 10 4.65 -19.05 -7.26
N ALA A 11 5.50 -18.01 -7.28
CA ALA A 11 6.33 -17.58 -8.42
C ALA A 11 5.76 -16.74 -9.61
N THR A 12 4.58 -16.13 -9.53
CA THR A 12 4.21 -15.00 -10.42
C THR A 12 3.25 -14.06 -9.69
N LEU A 13 3.78 -13.08 -8.96
CA LEU A 13 3.06 -12.07 -8.14
C LEU A 13 2.08 -12.66 -7.08
N PRO A 14 2.32 -12.44 -5.76
CA PRO A 14 1.36 -12.80 -4.72
C PRO A 14 -0.05 -12.29 -5.02
N PRO A 15 -1.12 -13.04 -4.72
CA PRO A 15 -2.50 -12.58 -4.92
C PRO A 15 -2.79 -11.26 -4.18
N GLU A 16 -2.08 -11.02 -3.08
CA GLU A 16 -2.05 -9.72 -2.39
C GLU A 16 -1.62 -8.57 -3.31
N LEU A 17 -0.52 -8.73 -4.06
CA LEU A 17 0.00 -7.69 -4.96
C LEU A 17 -0.97 -7.41 -6.11
N GLN A 18 -1.61 -8.44 -6.64
CA GLN A 18 -2.62 -8.29 -7.69
C GLN A 18 -3.85 -7.55 -7.14
N HIS A 19 -4.29 -7.87 -5.93
CA HIS A 19 -5.36 -7.15 -5.24
C HIS A 19 -4.98 -5.68 -5.04
N TYR A 20 -3.77 -5.39 -4.55
CA TYR A 20 -3.29 -4.02 -4.37
C TYR A 20 -3.23 -3.23 -5.68
N PHE A 21 -2.87 -3.87 -6.80
CA PHE A 21 -2.88 -3.26 -8.12
C PHE A 21 -4.31 -2.91 -8.58
N GLU A 22 -5.27 -3.81 -8.40
CA GLU A 22 -6.68 -3.54 -8.71
C GLU A 22 -7.22 -2.38 -7.85
N LEU A 23 -6.93 -2.40 -6.54
CA LEU A 23 -7.34 -1.33 -5.64
C LEU A 23 -6.74 0.01 -6.07
N LEU A 24 -5.44 0.04 -6.37
CA LEU A 24 -4.77 1.24 -6.88
C LEU A 24 -5.41 1.72 -8.18
N GLY A 25 -5.69 0.82 -9.12
CA GLY A 25 -6.37 1.15 -10.37
C GLY A 25 -7.80 1.67 -10.16
N GLY A 26 -8.50 1.20 -9.13
CA GLY A 26 -9.84 1.66 -8.75
C GLY A 26 -9.88 3.06 -8.14
N ILE A 27 -8.80 3.48 -7.47
CA ILE A 27 -8.64 4.85 -6.93
C ILE A 27 -7.75 5.75 -7.78
N GLU A 28 -7.29 5.26 -8.92
CA GLU A 28 -6.52 6.01 -9.89
C GLU A 28 -7.34 7.20 -10.38
N ASN A 29 -6.76 8.40 -10.39
CA ASN A 29 -7.47 9.67 -10.63
C ASN A 29 -8.40 10.15 -9.50
N ALA A 30 -8.70 9.33 -8.49
CA ALA A 30 -9.53 9.75 -7.35
C ALA A 30 -8.75 10.48 -6.26
N SER A 31 -7.40 10.49 -6.32
CA SER A 31 -6.53 11.04 -5.28
C SER A 31 -6.92 10.52 -3.89
N LYS A 32 -7.10 9.20 -3.77
CA LYS A 32 -7.42 8.51 -2.52
C LYS A 32 -6.27 7.62 -2.07
N PHE A 33 -6.34 7.19 -0.82
CA PHE A 33 -5.55 6.12 -0.25
C PHE A 33 -6.49 5.05 0.33
N LEU A 34 -6.05 3.80 0.31
CA LEU A 34 -6.66 2.68 1.00
C LEU A 34 -5.66 2.08 1.97
N VAL A 35 -6.17 1.65 3.10
CA VAL A 35 -5.42 1.00 4.17
C VAL A 35 -5.84 -0.46 4.21
N ILE A 36 -4.86 -1.35 4.16
CA ILE A 36 -5.08 -2.80 4.24
C ILE A 36 -4.75 -3.26 5.64
N GLY A 37 -5.72 -3.95 6.24
CA GLY A 37 -5.54 -4.59 7.53
C GLY A 37 -4.70 -5.87 7.44
N PRO A 38 -4.46 -6.54 8.57
CA PRO A 38 -3.75 -7.82 8.60
C PRO A 38 -4.47 -8.95 7.86
N ASP A 39 -5.77 -8.81 7.56
CA ASP A 39 -6.60 -9.81 6.88
C ASP A 39 -6.61 -9.66 5.34
N ASP A 40 -5.70 -8.85 4.77
CA ASP A 40 -5.65 -8.54 3.34
C ASP A 40 -6.92 -7.84 2.79
N ALA A 41 -7.73 -7.28 3.70
CA ALA A 41 -8.92 -6.53 3.37
C ALA A 41 -8.69 -5.02 3.54
N VAL A 42 -9.34 -4.23 2.68
CA VAL A 42 -9.44 -2.78 2.83
C VAL A 42 -10.20 -2.47 4.12
N VAL A 43 -9.48 -1.94 5.11
CA VAL A 43 -10.08 -1.49 6.38
C VAL A 43 -10.49 -0.03 6.34
N HIS A 44 -9.91 0.74 5.41
CA HIS A 44 -10.21 2.16 5.27
C HIS A 44 -9.91 2.68 3.87
N ASP A 45 -10.71 3.61 3.36
CA ASP A 45 -10.40 4.42 2.18
C ASP A 45 -10.74 5.89 2.43
N ALA A 46 -9.84 6.79 2.03
CA ALA A 46 -9.99 8.23 2.26
C ALA A 46 -9.18 9.04 1.23
N PRO A 47 -9.42 10.35 1.07
CA PRO A 47 -8.65 11.18 0.16
C PRO A 47 -7.17 11.33 0.59
N VAL A 48 -6.25 11.27 -0.37
CA VAL A 48 -4.79 11.35 -0.17
C VAL A 48 -4.36 12.64 0.51
N LYS A 49 -5.18 13.68 0.38
CA LYS A 49 -5.00 15.01 0.97
C LYS A 49 -4.96 14.96 2.50
N ASP A 50 -5.70 14.02 3.08
CA ASP A 50 -5.75 13.74 4.52
C ASP A 50 -4.97 12.47 4.89
N MET A 51 -4.29 11.82 3.93
CA MET A 51 -3.53 10.60 4.19
C MET A 51 -2.47 10.78 5.28
N ILE A 52 -1.72 11.88 5.23
CA ILE A 52 -0.67 12.13 6.23
C ILE A 52 -1.28 12.32 7.62
N ASP A 53 -2.33 13.15 7.72
CA ASP A 53 -3.01 13.41 8.99
C ASP A 53 -3.65 12.13 9.55
N PHE A 54 -4.33 11.39 8.67
CA PHE A 54 -4.92 10.10 8.99
C PHE A 54 -3.84 9.13 9.47
N LEU A 55 -2.76 8.90 8.73
CA LEU A 55 -1.70 7.98 9.16
C LEU A 55 -1.15 8.39 10.52
N VAL A 56 -0.87 9.67 10.74
CA VAL A 56 -0.37 10.19 12.02
C VAL A 56 -1.37 9.93 13.15
N ALA A 57 -2.66 10.17 12.91
CA ALA A 57 -3.74 9.91 13.85
C ALA A 57 -4.07 8.41 14.02
N TYR A 58 -3.76 7.59 13.02
CA TYR A 58 -4.17 6.19 12.97
C TYR A 58 -3.41 5.38 14.02
N PRO A 59 -4.07 4.90 15.09
CA PRO A 59 -3.37 4.26 16.21
C PRO A 59 -2.94 2.82 15.90
N ASN A 60 -3.49 2.22 14.84
CA ASN A 60 -3.23 0.84 14.46
C ASN A 60 -2.12 0.76 13.40
N SER A 61 -1.50 -0.41 13.29
CA SER A 61 -0.62 -0.73 12.17
C SER A 61 -1.43 -1.26 10.99
N ALA A 62 -1.07 -0.82 9.78
CA ALA A 62 -1.59 -1.38 8.54
C ALA A 62 -0.61 -2.40 7.96
N LYS A 63 -1.10 -3.46 7.35
CA LYS A 63 -0.26 -4.43 6.64
C LYS A 63 0.28 -3.80 5.36
N ALA A 64 -0.60 -3.15 4.60
CA ALA A 64 -0.28 -2.43 3.39
C ALA A 64 -1.02 -1.10 3.29
N LEU A 65 -0.44 -0.12 2.58
CA LEU A 65 -1.05 1.16 2.26
C LEU A 65 -1.02 1.38 0.76
N ILE A 66 -2.15 1.61 0.11
CA ILE A 66 -2.26 1.86 -1.32
C ILE A 66 -2.70 3.30 -1.55
N PHE A 67 -2.05 4.06 -2.42
CA PHE A 67 -2.53 5.39 -2.76
C PHE A 67 -2.07 5.87 -4.15
N ASP A 68 -2.89 6.69 -4.79
CA ASP A 68 -2.52 7.30 -6.06
C ASP A 68 -1.71 8.58 -5.82
N GLY A 69 -0.38 8.46 -5.83
CA GLY A 69 0.50 9.61 -5.61
C GLY A 69 1.99 9.29 -5.72
N ILE A 70 2.79 10.27 -5.28
CA ILE A 70 4.26 10.19 -5.25
C ILE A 70 4.71 9.84 -3.83
N VAL A 71 5.41 8.71 -3.70
CA VAL A 71 6.06 8.33 -2.44
C VAL A 71 7.17 9.32 -2.12
N SER A 72 7.05 9.99 -0.98
CA SER A 72 8.00 11.02 -0.50
C SER A 72 8.65 10.58 0.81
N GLN A 73 9.79 11.18 1.17
CA GLN A 73 10.48 10.83 2.42
C GLN A 73 9.60 11.03 3.67
N ARG A 74 8.82 12.13 3.73
CA ARG A 74 7.86 12.39 4.82
C ARG A 74 6.84 11.26 4.98
N LEU A 75 6.32 10.75 3.87
CA LEU A 75 5.37 9.64 3.89
C LEU A 75 6.04 8.35 4.37
N LEU A 76 7.25 8.07 3.88
CA LEU A 76 8.04 6.92 4.30
C LEU A 76 8.28 6.91 5.80
N ASP A 77 8.60 8.08 6.35
CA ASP A 77 8.88 8.28 7.77
C ASP A 77 7.65 7.94 8.60
N VAL A 78 6.50 8.55 8.26
CA VAL A 78 5.21 8.27 8.92
C VAL A 78 4.81 6.80 8.78
N ALA A 79 4.99 6.21 7.60
CA ALA A 79 4.65 4.81 7.37
C ALA A 79 5.57 3.85 8.16
N GLN A 80 6.85 4.20 8.32
CA GLN A 80 7.77 3.47 9.18
C GLN A 80 7.36 3.54 10.65
N GLU A 81 7.04 4.73 11.16
CA GLU A 81 6.56 4.90 12.53
C GLU A 81 5.31 4.06 12.80
N LYS A 82 4.42 3.97 11.80
CA LYS A 82 3.19 3.16 11.86
C LYS A 82 3.41 1.66 11.65
N ASN A 83 4.65 1.21 11.44
CA ASN A 83 4.99 -0.19 11.17
C ASN A 83 4.24 -0.75 9.95
N ILE A 84 4.12 0.06 8.89
CA ILE A 84 3.50 -0.38 7.64
C ILE A 84 4.53 -1.17 6.85
N GLY A 85 4.34 -2.49 6.74
CA GLY A 85 5.30 -3.36 6.05
C GLY A 85 5.30 -3.19 4.52
N THR A 86 4.20 -2.72 3.94
CA THR A 86 4.03 -2.59 2.48
C THR A 86 3.38 -1.27 2.09
N ILE A 87 3.96 -0.55 1.14
CA ILE A 87 3.41 0.68 0.57
C ILE A 87 3.28 0.49 -0.92
N VAL A 88 2.13 0.84 -1.47
CA VAL A 88 1.82 0.76 -2.89
C VAL A 88 1.45 2.15 -3.38
N ALA A 89 2.14 2.63 -4.41
CA ALA A 89 1.89 3.95 -4.95
C ALA A 89 1.94 3.99 -6.47
N SER A 90 1.37 5.03 -7.07
CA SER A 90 1.50 5.23 -8.52
C SER A 90 2.93 5.53 -8.95
N ARG A 91 3.68 6.33 -8.17
CA ARG A 91 5.09 6.63 -8.46
C ARG A 91 5.96 6.71 -7.20
N LEU A 92 7.22 6.31 -7.35
CA LEU A 92 8.27 6.57 -6.38
C LEU A 92 8.87 7.96 -6.65
N GLY A 93 8.87 8.82 -5.63
CA GLY A 93 9.53 10.12 -5.67
C GLY A 93 11.02 10.03 -5.30
N PRO A 94 11.72 11.18 -5.18
CA PRO A 94 13.10 11.22 -4.73
C PRO A 94 13.18 10.83 -3.24
N VAL A 95 13.34 9.54 -2.97
CA VAL A 95 13.58 9.01 -1.64
C VAL A 95 15.07 8.71 -1.50
N GLY A 96 15.74 9.39 -0.57
CA GLY A 96 17.17 9.21 -0.34
C GLY A 96 17.51 7.94 0.45
N LYS A 97 16.56 7.44 1.27
CA LYS A 97 16.74 6.29 2.14
C LYS A 97 15.49 5.43 2.13
N MET A 98 15.63 4.17 1.73
CA MET A 98 14.56 3.18 1.81
C MET A 98 14.64 2.46 3.16
N PRO A 99 13.53 2.30 3.89
CA PRO A 99 13.49 1.51 5.11
C PRO A 99 13.69 0.05 4.78
N GLU A 100 14.45 -0.66 5.62
CA GLU A 100 14.63 -2.12 5.49
C GLU A 100 13.35 -2.88 5.86
N ASN A 101 12.52 -2.26 6.70
CA ASN A 101 11.27 -2.83 7.23
C ASN A 101 10.03 -2.47 6.39
N VAL A 102 10.15 -1.65 5.34
CA VAL A 102 9.02 -1.17 4.54
C VAL A 102 9.28 -1.44 3.07
N ARG A 103 8.41 -2.24 2.44
CA ARG A 103 8.49 -2.58 1.02
C ARG A 103 7.65 -1.62 0.21
N ILE A 104 8.25 -0.94 -0.74
CA ILE A 104 7.55 0.04 -1.58
C ILE A 104 7.36 -0.59 -2.97
N PHE A 105 6.11 -0.76 -3.36
CA PHE A 105 5.70 -1.21 -4.67
C PHE A 105 5.12 -0.02 -5.44
N THR A 106 5.44 0.06 -6.72
CA THR A 106 4.80 1.04 -7.59
C THR A 106 3.84 0.34 -8.53
N ARG A 107 2.92 1.09 -9.13
CA ARG A 107 2.08 0.58 -10.23
C ARG A 107 2.89 -0.20 -11.28
N GLN A 108 4.07 0.31 -11.63
CA GLN A 108 4.95 -0.31 -12.62
C GLN A 108 5.56 -1.62 -12.10
N ASP A 109 5.83 -1.71 -10.81
CA ASP A 109 6.35 -2.92 -10.16
C ASP A 109 5.28 -4.02 -10.10
N LEU A 110 4.05 -3.64 -9.73
CA LEU A 110 2.91 -4.56 -9.63
C LEU A 110 2.35 -5.00 -10.99
N GLY A 111 2.41 -4.12 -12.00
CA GLY A 111 1.98 -4.42 -13.37
C GLY A 111 3.03 -5.10 -14.24
N GLY A 112 4.20 -5.44 -13.67
CA GLY A 112 5.40 -5.83 -14.40
C GLY A 112 5.48 -7.31 -14.75
N ALA A 113 4.71 -7.77 -15.75
CA ALA A 113 5.12 -8.82 -16.69
C ALA A 113 4.10 -8.92 -17.85
N ARG A 114 4.29 -8.12 -18.89
CA ARG A 114 4.00 -8.52 -20.27
C ARG A 114 5.23 -8.28 -21.12
#